data_AF-A0A5J6PXD2-F1
#
_entry.id   AF-A0A5J6PXD2-F1
#
_cell.length_a   1.000
_cell.length_b   1.000
_cell.length_c   1.000
_cell.angle_alpha   90.00
_cell.angle_beta   90.00
_cell.angle_gamma   90.00
#
_symmetry.space_group_name_H-M   'P 1'
#
loop_
_entity.id
_entity.type
_entity.pdbx_description
1 polymer ?
#
loop_
_entity_poly.entity_id
_entity_poly.type
_entity_poly.pdbx_seq_one_letter_code
_entity_poly.pdbx_strand_id
1 'polypeptide(L)'
;MRAGRLAAAALLLGPLLVCAAPLRSQEADPPPSAPRACPPPRPGRYLITARGRLPEGPVARLMQETWTAEGTVEGVLMERRGRTYRRVGYSGTWKELIPCAASVQRRLPPPGPPAASPPPSPAVAADAEGEAGESTTEPPGVSQPSELVIGPDGRPRFGIDVTPGSVISERWRLQPRRACSASTLDGVMVGPGNGFAWTGSRWAPLALIQRQTWQGGAVVGVAVTSLEGKGSVSAFRGQASVEESCLGTLRQQDAAGRTITGVLVAHSDGSGFAALRTQPDQPALLLMERVGPVPPSAPGP
;
A
#
# COMPACT_ATOMS: atom_id res chain seq x y z
N MET A 1 -11.14 -48.71 -52.39
CA MET A 1 -12.35 -48.86 -53.23
C MET A 1 -13.38 -47.85 -52.73
N ARG A 2 -13.60 -46.74 -53.48
CA ARG A 2 -14.89 -46.30 -54.11
C ARG A 2 -16.10 -46.42 -53.17
N ALA A 3 -16.96 -45.42 -52.91
CA ALA A 3 -17.49 -44.28 -53.68
C ALA A 3 -17.90 -43.15 -52.69
N GLY A 4 -18.04 -41.86 -53.01
CA GLY A 4 -18.45 -41.20 -54.24
C GLY A 4 -19.92 -40.81 -54.17
N ARG A 5 -20.24 -39.56 -53.80
CA ARG A 5 -21.50 -38.86 -54.19
C ARG A 5 -21.27 -37.35 -54.32
N LEU A 6 -21.43 -36.91 -55.56
CA LEU A 6 -21.67 -35.55 -56.04
C LEU A 6 -23.14 -35.16 -55.81
N ALA A 7 -23.40 -33.87 -55.57
CA ALA A 7 -24.58 -33.09 -55.98
C ALA A 7 -24.60 -31.78 -55.16
N ALA A 8 -24.98 -30.61 -55.64
CA ALA A 8 -25.27 -30.09 -56.97
C ALA A 8 -25.12 -28.56 -56.85
N ALA A 9 -24.54 -27.93 -57.86
CA ALA A 9 -24.42 -26.48 -57.95
C ALA A 9 -25.77 -25.88 -58.37
N ALA A 10 -26.30 -24.94 -57.58
CA ALA A 10 -27.42 -24.10 -57.97
C ALA A 10 -26.91 -22.66 -58.13
N LEU A 11 -26.74 -22.25 -59.39
CA LEU A 11 -26.51 -20.87 -59.81
C LEU A 11 -27.81 -20.09 -59.65
N LEU A 12 -27.84 -19.16 -58.71
CA LEU A 12 -28.87 -18.11 -58.64
C LEU A 12 -28.24 -16.79 -59.11
N LEU A 13 -28.54 -16.43 -60.35
CA LEU A 13 -28.39 -15.09 -60.90
C LEU A 13 -29.41 -14.16 -60.21
N GLY A 14 -28.94 -13.39 -59.23
CA GLY A 14 -29.70 -12.29 -58.62
C GLY A 14 -29.26 -10.94 -59.19
N PRO A 15 -30.19 -9.98 -59.38
CA PRO A 15 -29.90 -8.68 -59.99
C PRO A 15 -29.02 -7.83 -59.07
N LEU A 16 -27.97 -7.24 -59.64
CA LEU A 16 -27.16 -6.19 -59.04
C LEU A 16 -28.03 -4.92 -58.89
N LEU A 17 -28.66 -4.76 -57.73
CA LEU A 17 -29.21 -3.48 -57.29
C LEU A 17 -28.03 -2.63 -56.76
N VAL A 18 -27.54 -1.73 -57.60
CA VAL A 18 -26.56 -0.70 -57.19
C VAL A 18 -27.31 0.34 -56.36
N CYS A 19 -27.38 0.12 -55.04
CA CYS A 19 -27.74 1.17 -54.10
C CYS A 19 -26.60 2.19 -54.04
N ALA A 20 -26.78 3.34 -54.68
CA ALA A 20 -25.98 4.52 -54.46
C ALA A 20 -26.23 5.03 -53.02
N ALA A 21 -25.49 4.49 -52.05
CA ALA A 21 -25.46 5.05 -50.71
C ALA A 21 -24.72 6.40 -50.76
N PRO A 22 -25.29 7.48 -50.19
CA PRO A 22 -24.53 8.71 -50.05
C PRO A 22 -23.32 8.43 -49.17
N LEU A 23 -22.13 8.76 -49.67
CA LEU A 23 -20.91 8.87 -48.86
C LEU A 23 -21.20 9.89 -47.76
N ARG A 24 -21.57 9.41 -46.57
CA ARG A 24 -21.54 10.21 -45.35
C ARG A 24 -20.08 10.58 -45.14
N SER A 25 -19.75 11.85 -45.39
CA SER A 25 -18.49 12.44 -44.94
C SER A 25 -18.33 12.09 -43.46
N GLN A 26 -17.35 11.26 -43.17
CA GLN A 26 -16.91 10.98 -41.82
C GLN A 26 -16.27 12.29 -41.36
N GLU A 27 -17.03 13.08 -40.61
CA GLU A 27 -16.53 14.28 -39.96
C GLU A 27 -15.36 13.83 -39.10
N ALA A 28 -14.16 14.25 -39.49
CA ALA A 28 -12.95 13.88 -38.78
C ALA A 28 -13.15 14.26 -37.31
N ASP A 29 -12.92 13.31 -36.41
CA ASP A 29 -12.93 13.58 -34.98
C ASP A 29 -12.09 14.84 -34.73
N PRO A 30 -12.58 15.81 -33.94
CA PRO A 30 -11.79 17.00 -33.62
C PRO A 30 -10.44 16.52 -33.08
N PRO A 31 -9.33 17.18 -33.49
CA PRO A 31 -8.00 16.78 -33.07
C PRO A 31 -7.99 16.64 -31.54
N PRO A 32 -7.34 15.60 -30.98
CA PRO A 32 -7.28 15.41 -29.55
C PRO A 32 -6.84 16.72 -28.92
N SER A 33 -7.65 17.24 -28.01
CA SER A 33 -7.36 18.49 -27.33
C SER A 33 -5.95 18.39 -26.75
N ALA A 34 -5.15 19.46 -26.90
CA ALA A 34 -3.77 19.48 -26.43
C ALA A 34 -3.67 18.85 -25.03
N PRO A 35 -2.65 17.98 -24.78
CA PRO A 35 -2.54 17.27 -23.52
C PRO A 35 -2.63 18.29 -22.38
N ARG A 36 -3.67 18.15 -21.55
CA ARG A 36 -3.85 19.03 -20.39
C ARG A 36 -2.61 18.84 -19.52
N ALA A 37 -1.78 19.88 -19.44
CA ALA A 37 -0.65 19.91 -18.54
C ALA A 37 -1.14 19.62 -17.13
N CYS A 38 -0.54 18.64 -16.45
CA CYS A 38 -0.87 18.41 -15.05
C CYS A 38 -0.45 19.63 -14.23
N PRO A 39 -1.21 19.99 -13.19
CA PRO A 39 -0.76 21.00 -12.25
C PRO A 39 0.51 20.51 -11.52
N PRO A 40 1.30 21.43 -10.95
CA PRO A 40 2.46 21.07 -10.15
C PRO A 40 2.04 20.16 -8.97
N PRO A 41 2.98 19.35 -8.44
CA PRO A 41 2.70 18.48 -7.32
C PRO A 41 2.14 19.27 -6.12
N ARG A 42 1.03 18.79 -5.58
CA ARG A 42 0.29 19.45 -4.53
C ARG A 42 0.98 19.23 -3.17
N PRO A 43 1.31 20.27 -2.40
CA PRO A 43 1.74 20.12 -1.02
C PRO A 43 0.66 19.50 -0.13
N GLY A 44 1.05 18.74 0.88
CA GLY A 44 0.10 18.08 1.76
C GLY A 44 0.68 16.88 2.51
N ARG A 45 -0.15 16.26 3.34
CA ARG A 45 0.19 15.01 4.02
C ARG A 45 -0.25 13.84 3.14
N TYR A 46 0.61 12.84 2.99
CA TYR A 46 0.39 11.67 2.15
C TYR A 46 0.60 10.39 2.94
N LEU A 47 -0.28 9.43 2.69
CA LEU A 47 -0.08 8.02 3.02
C LEU A 47 0.50 7.35 1.77
N ILE A 48 1.62 6.65 1.94
CA ILE A 48 2.20 5.79 0.90
C ILE A 48 2.18 4.34 1.38
N THR A 49 1.70 3.47 0.51
CA THR A 49 1.87 2.02 0.67
C THR A 49 2.78 1.55 -0.44
N ALA A 50 3.86 0.86 -0.08
CA ALA A 50 4.79 0.33 -1.07
C ALA A 50 5.07 -1.15 -0.87
N ARG A 51 5.23 -1.88 -1.96
CA ARG A 51 5.47 -3.32 -1.94
C ARG A 51 6.36 -3.73 -3.07
N GLY A 52 7.15 -4.78 -2.84
CA GLY A 52 8.01 -5.31 -3.88
C GLY A 52 9.08 -6.22 -3.34
N ARG A 53 10.25 -6.13 -3.97
CA ARG A 53 11.43 -6.93 -3.64
C ARG A 53 12.67 -6.06 -3.59
N LEU A 54 13.50 -6.35 -2.61
CA LEU A 54 14.89 -5.90 -2.49
C LEU A 54 15.81 -7.12 -2.74
N PRO A 55 17.12 -6.92 -2.95
CA PRO A 55 18.07 -8.02 -3.06
C PRO A 55 18.00 -8.98 -1.87
N GLU A 56 17.81 -8.46 -0.65
CA GLU A 56 17.70 -9.25 0.58
C GLU A 56 16.36 -9.98 0.77
N GLY A 57 15.32 -9.69 -0.03
CA GLY A 57 14.04 -10.37 0.05
C GLY A 57 12.81 -9.50 -0.17
N PRO A 58 11.61 -9.99 0.19
CA PRO A 58 10.37 -9.24 0.02
C PRO A 58 10.35 -8.01 0.94
N VAL A 59 9.76 -6.92 0.44
CA VAL A 59 9.60 -5.69 1.19
C VAL A 59 8.16 -5.20 1.15
N ALA A 60 7.71 -4.68 2.29
CA ALA A 60 6.46 -3.99 2.44
C ALA A 60 6.67 -2.73 3.29
N ARG A 61 6.15 -1.60 2.83
CA ARG A 61 6.29 -0.29 3.47
C ARG A 61 4.94 0.36 3.65
N LEU A 62 4.79 1.00 4.79
CA LEU A 62 3.72 1.91 5.12
C LEU A 62 4.40 3.22 5.54
N MET A 63 4.04 4.33 4.90
CA MET A 63 4.70 5.61 5.12
C MET A 63 3.65 6.70 5.31
N GLN A 64 3.98 7.66 6.15
CA GLN A 64 3.24 8.90 6.25
C GLN A 64 4.24 10.06 6.14
N GLU A 65 4.05 10.93 5.16
CA GLU A 65 4.94 12.07 4.93
C GLU A 65 4.18 13.35 4.63
N THR A 66 4.83 14.47 4.87
CA THR A 66 4.32 15.81 4.60
C THR A 66 5.23 16.47 3.55
N TRP A 67 4.60 16.95 2.49
CA TRP A 67 5.23 17.72 1.42
C TRP A 67 4.93 19.20 1.64
N THR A 68 5.97 20.04 1.60
CA THR A 68 5.81 21.50 1.63
C THR A 68 5.81 22.09 0.22
N ALA A 69 5.45 23.37 0.09
CA ALA A 69 5.46 24.06 -1.21
C ALA A 69 6.89 24.33 -1.72
N GLU A 70 7.86 24.39 -0.82
CA GLU A 70 9.27 24.65 -1.08
C GLU A 70 10.04 23.41 -1.57
N GLY A 71 9.36 22.27 -1.73
CA GLY A 71 10.00 21.05 -2.22
C GLY A 71 10.62 20.18 -1.13
N THR A 72 10.26 20.34 0.15
CA THR A 72 10.76 19.48 1.23
C THR A 72 9.78 18.38 1.59
N VAL A 73 10.33 17.28 2.13
CA VAL A 73 9.58 16.12 2.61
C VAL A 73 10.07 15.74 4.00
N GLU A 74 9.14 15.49 4.90
CA GLU A 74 9.41 14.87 6.21
C GLU A 74 8.40 13.76 6.45
N GLY A 75 8.84 12.63 7.01
CA GLY A 75 7.92 11.52 7.24
C GLY A 75 8.44 10.44 8.16
N VAL A 76 7.61 9.41 8.29
CA VAL A 76 7.91 8.17 9.01
C VAL A 76 7.71 6.98 8.09
N LEU A 77 8.71 6.11 8.05
CA LEU A 77 8.71 4.84 7.33
C LEU A 77 8.50 3.72 8.33
N MET A 78 7.49 2.90 8.12
CA MET A 78 7.31 1.60 8.76
C MET A 78 7.54 0.53 7.70
N GLU A 79 8.57 -0.28 7.89
CA GLU A 79 9.05 -1.17 6.85
C GLU A 79 9.27 -2.57 7.40
N ARG A 80 8.89 -3.56 6.60
CA ARG A 80 9.27 -4.96 6.79
C ARG A 80 10.10 -5.42 5.60
N ARG A 81 11.35 -5.80 5.86
CA ARG A 81 12.28 -6.42 4.90
C ARG A 81 12.51 -7.87 5.30
N GLY A 82 11.88 -8.79 4.60
CA GLY A 82 11.81 -10.19 5.02
C GLY A 82 11.37 -10.30 6.48
N ARG A 83 12.27 -10.77 7.35
CA ARG A 83 12.00 -10.99 8.78
C ARG A 83 12.27 -9.77 9.66
N THR A 84 12.85 -8.69 9.14
CA THR A 84 13.25 -7.51 9.91
C THR A 84 12.24 -6.38 9.79
N TYR A 85 11.71 -5.91 10.93
CA TYR A 85 10.87 -4.72 10.99
C TYR A 85 11.68 -3.51 11.46
N ARG A 86 11.39 -2.34 10.90
CA ARG A 86 11.86 -1.07 11.45
C ARG A 86 10.83 0.04 11.29
N ARG A 87 10.90 1.01 12.18
CA ARG A 87 10.19 2.30 12.11
C ARG A 87 11.22 3.41 12.22
N VAL A 88 11.32 4.29 11.23
CA VAL A 88 12.33 5.35 11.19
C VAL A 88 11.72 6.65 10.68
N GLY A 89 12.13 7.77 11.26
CA GLY A 89 11.88 9.10 10.68
C GLY A 89 12.81 9.33 9.49
N TYR A 90 12.41 10.21 8.58
CA TYR A 90 13.24 10.63 7.45
C TYR A 90 12.89 12.03 6.97
N SER A 91 13.85 12.63 6.27
CA SER A 91 13.69 13.88 5.53
C SER A 91 14.01 13.67 4.06
N GLY A 92 13.71 14.65 3.21
CA GLY A 92 13.93 14.54 1.78
C GLY A 92 13.50 15.78 1.02
N THR A 93 13.53 15.66 -0.30
CA THR A 93 13.06 16.70 -1.21
C THR A 93 12.20 16.11 -2.31
N TRP A 94 11.33 16.92 -2.89
CA TRP A 94 10.59 16.59 -4.09
C TRP A 94 10.75 17.72 -5.11
N LYS A 95 10.67 17.36 -6.39
CA LYS A 95 10.68 18.31 -7.50
C LYS A 95 9.84 17.77 -8.66
N GLU A 96 9.32 18.67 -9.47
CA GLU A 96 8.74 18.30 -10.77
C GLU A 96 9.86 17.72 -11.66
N LEU A 97 9.54 16.65 -12.39
CA LEU A 97 10.48 15.99 -13.28
C LEU A 97 10.18 16.37 -14.73
N ILE A 98 8.94 16.11 -15.15
CA ILE A 98 8.34 16.46 -16.44
C ILE A 98 6.84 16.71 -16.19
N PRO A 99 6.07 17.25 -17.15
CA PRO A 99 4.62 17.37 -16.99
C PRO A 99 4.00 16.05 -16.56
N CYS A 100 3.16 16.09 -15.52
CA CYS A 100 2.51 14.92 -14.92
C CYS A 100 3.44 13.95 -14.18
N ALA A 101 4.69 14.33 -13.90
CA ALA A 101 5.60 13.52 -13.09
C ALA A 101 6.42 14.34 -12.08
N ALA A 102 6.75 13.70 -10.96
CA ALA A 102 7.63 14.27 -9.94
C ALA A 102 8.65 13.24 -9.48
N SER A 103 9.83 13.71 -9.06
CA SER A 103 10.80 12.89 -8.34
C SER A 103 10.76 13.24 -6.86
N VAL A 104 10.77 12.24 -5.99
CA VAL A 104 10.98 12.40 -4.55
C VAL A 104 12.25 11.69 -4.14
N GLN A 105 13.09 12.38 -3.37
CA GLN A 105 14.35 11.88 -2.87
C GLN A 105 14.30 11.84 -1.35
N ARG A 106 14.16 10.66 -0.77
CA ARG A 106 14.18 10.47 0.69
C ARG A 106 15.59 10.19 1.17
N ARG A 107 15.92 10.66 2.37
CA ARG A 107 17.15 10.39 3.11
C ARG A 107 16.77 9.66 4.39
N LEU A 108 16.97 8.35 4.37
CA LEU A 108 16.73 7.50 5.54
C LEU A 108 17.98 7.47 6.41
N PRO A 109 17.85 7.35 7.73
CA PRO A 109 18.99 6.94 8.54
C PRO A 109 19.49 5.57 8.06
N PRO A 110 20.81 5.30 8.14
CA PRO A 110 21.33 3.98 7.79
C PRO A 110 20.62 2.90 8.61
N PRO A 111 20.47 1.69 8.07
CA PRO A 111 19.97 0.57 8.87
C PRO A 111 20.87 0.44 10.10
N GLY A 112 20.26 0.54 11.29
CA GLY A 112 20.98 0.28 12.53
C GLY A 112 21.54 -1.14 12.55
N PRO A 113 22.49 -1.44 13.45
CA PRO A 113 22.95 -2.81 13.64
C PRO A 113 21.75 -3.75 13.86
N PRO A 114 21.81 -5.00 13.35
CA PRO A 114 20.76 -5.97 13.62
C PRO A 114 20.56 -6.04 15.13
N ALA A 115 19.32 -5.82 15.58
CA ALA A 115 19.02 -5.82 17.01
C ALA A 115 19.55 -7.12 17.63
N ALA A 116 20.50 -7.01 18.54
CA ALA A 116 20.81 -8.11 19.46
C ALA A 116 19.49 -8.49 20.15
N SER A 117 19.34 -9.78 20.44
CA SER A 117 18.20 -10.35 21.16
C SER A 117 17.69 -9.43 22.29
N PRO A 118 16.36 -9.40 22.56
CA PRO A 118 15.82 -8.52 23.60
C PRO A 118 16.59 -8.71 24.91
N PRO A 119 17.01 -7.62 25.58
CA PRO A 119 17.74 -7.75 26.83
C PRO A 119 16.87 -8.47 27.87
N PRO A 120 17.45 -9.34 28.71
CA PRO A 120 16.74 -9.82 29.89
C PRO A 120 16.34 -8.62 30.79
N SER A 121 15.19 -8.72 31.44
CA SER A 121 14.64 -7.71 32.37
C SER A 121 15.69 -7.15 33.34
N PRO A 122 15.60 -5.86 33.72
CA PRO A 122 16.62 -5.19 34.49
C PRO A 122 16.60 -5.66 35.96
N ALA A 123 17.75 -6.13 36.44
CA ALA A 123 18.10 -6.14 37.85
C ALA A 123 19.23 -5.12 38.08
N VAL A 124 18.85 -4.04 38.79
CA VAL A 124 19.59 -3.17 39.73
C VAL A 124 21.12 -2.93 39.56
N ALA A 125 21.43 -1.64 39.32
CA ALA A 125 22.59 -0.80 39.74
C ALA A 125 24.01 -1.17 39.22
N ALA A 126 25.01 -0.28 39.06
CA ALA A 126 25.24 1.08 39.55
C ALA A 126 26.27 1.81 38.64
N ASP A 127 26.35 3.14 38.80
CA ASP A 127 27.47 4.08 38.62
C ASP A 127 28.51 3.89 37.49
N ALA A 128 28.53 4.86 36.57
CA ALA A 128 29.77 5.41 36.01
C ALA A 128 29.51 6.79 35.40
N GLU A 129 30.07 7.83 36.02
CA GLU A 129 30.34 9.13 35.40
C GLU A 129 31.47 8.98 34.36
N GLY A 130 31.37 9.71 33.25
CA GLY A 130 32.42 9.75 32.22
C GLY A 130 32.06 10.71 31.09
N GLU A 131 32.68 11.89 31.12
CA GLU A 131 32.66 12.92 30.09
C GLU A 131 33.21 12.42 28.74
N ALA A 132 32.64 12.90 27.63
CA ALA A 132 33.38 13.52 26.52
C ALA A 132 32.42 13.79 25.36
N GLY A 133 32.34 15.05 24.94
CA GLY A 133 31.65 15.46 23.73
C GLY A 133 32.37 14.90 22.50
N GLU A 134 31.67 14.07 21.74
CA GLU A 134 32.05 13.73 20.38
C GLU A 134 30.97 14.28 19.45
N SER A 135 31.35 15.29 18.67
CA SER A 135 30.55 15.83 17.57
C SER A 135 30.42 14.73 16.51
N THR A 136 29.43 13.86 16.68
CA THR A 136 29.09 12.81 15.73
C THR A 136 28.60 13.46 14.44
N THR A 137 29.48 13.47 13.44
CA THR A 137 29.07 13.69 12.06
C THR A 137 28.17 12.52 11.70
N GLU A 138 26.85 12.73 11.71
CA GLU A 138 25.88 11.68 11.41
C GLU A 138 26.24 11.07 10.04
N PRO A 139 26.40 9.74 9.94
CA PRO A 139 26.75 9.10 8.68
C PRO A 139 25.72 9.49 7.60
N PRO A 140 26.15 9.72 6.35
CA PRO A 140 25.24 10.17 5.30
C PRO A 140 24.10 9.17 5.15
N GLY A 141 22.87 9.67 5.30
CA GLY A 141 21.66 8.87 5.19
C GLY A 141 21.57 8.14 3.83
N VAL A 142 20.89 6.99 3.83
CA VAL A 142 20.65 6.22 2.62
C VAL A 142 19.61 6.94 1.76
N SER A 143 20.02 7.27 0.54
CA SER A 143 19.19 7.83 -0.50
C SER A 143 18.17 6.80 -0.99
N GLN A 144 16.89 7.16 -0.98
CA GLN A 144 15.80 6.35 -1.53
C GLN A 144 14.95 7.20 -2.50
N PRO A 145 15.30 7.22 -3.79
CA PRO A 145 14.56 7.96 -4.81
C PRO A 145 13.31 7.21 -5.30
N SER A 146 12.25 7.96 -5.60
CA SER A 146 11.08 7.47 -6.32
C SER A 146 10.65 8.44 -7.42
N GLU A 147 10.13 7.90 -8.52
CA GLU A 147 9.45 8.67 -9.58
C GLU A 147 7.95 8.45 -9.52
N LEU A 148 7.18 9.53 -9.61
CA LEU A 148 5.75 9.56 -9.31
C LEU A 148 4.94 10.03 -10.50
N VAL A 149 3.75 9.44 -10.66
CA VAL A 149 2.71 9.93 -11.57
C VAL A 149 1.81 10.91 -10.82
N ILE A 150 1.71 12.13 -11.35
CA ILE A 150 0.87 13.22 -10.82
C ILE A 150 -0.48 13.21 -11.55
N GLY A 151 -1.56 13.20 -10.77
CA GLY A 151 -2.92 13.26 -11.29
C GLY A 151 -3.32 14.67 -11.74
N PRO A 152 -4.48 14.80 -12.41
CA PRO A 152 -5.00 16.09 -12.88
C PRO A 152 -5.34 17.07 -11.74
N ASP A 153 -5.40 16.59 -10.49
CA ASP A 153 -5.62 17.38 -9.28
C ASP A 153 -4.32 17.71 -8.51
N GLY A 154 -3.16 17.45 -9.13
CA GLY A 154 -1.83 17.70 -8.58
C GLY A 154 -1.39 16.67 -7.54
N ARG A 155 -2.18 15.64 -7.27
CA ARG A 155 -1.84 14.64 -6.24
C ARG A 155 -1.01 13.52 -6.86
N PRO A 156 0.09 13.09 -6.22
CA PRO A 156 0.72 11.83 -6.59
C PRO A 156 -0.27 10.67 -6.41
N ARG A 157 -0.26 9.72 -7.34
CA ARG A 157 -1.17 8.55 -7.35
C ARG A 157 -0.42 7.24 -7.26
N PHE A 158 0.63 7.12 -8.08
CA PHE A 158 1.48 5.95 -8.18
C PHE A 158 2.92 6.39 -8.22
N GLY A 159 3.81 5.52 -7.74
CA GLY A 159 5.24 5.74 -7.85
C GLY A 159 5.99 4.43 -8.03
N ILE A 160 7.23 4.56 -8.48
CA ILE A 160 8.21 3.49 -8.55
C ILE A 160 9.44 3.92 -7.74
N ASP A 161 9.92 3.03 -6.88
CA ASP A 161 11.22 3.21 -6.24
C ASP A 161 12.30 2.94 -7.29
N VAL A 162 13.20 3.90 -7.50
CA VAL A 162 14.28 3.81 -8.50
C VAL A 162 15.64 3.55 -7.85
N THR A 163 15.65 3.10 -6.59
CA THR A 163 16.86 2.60 -5.92
C THR A 163 17.40 1.39 -6.70
N PRO A 164 18.70 1.38 -7.08
CA PRO A 164 19.30 0.26 -7.79
C PRO A 164 19.08 -1.10 -7.10
N GLY A 165 18.68 -2.11 -7.88
CA GLY A 165 18.41 -3.46 -7.38
C GLY A 165 17.06 -3.63 -6.67
N SER A 166 16.27 -2.57 -6.53
CA SER A 166 14.91 -2.66 -5.98
C SER A 166 13.86 -2.79 -7.10
N VAL A 167 12.79 -3.53 -6.81
CA VAL A 167 11.58 -3.59 -7.64
C VAL A 167 10.40 -3.33 -6.75
N ILE A 168 10.03 -2.05 -6.58
CA ILE A 168 9.02 -1.62 -5.61
C ILE A 168 8.05 -0.66 -6.27
N SER A 169 6.76 -0.95 -6.09
CA SER A 169 5.65 -0.09 -6.50
C SER A 169 5.08 0.64 -5.31
N GLU A 170 4.66 1.89 -5.51
CA GLU A 170 4.08 2.77 -4.50
C GLU A 170 2.66 3.19 -4.90
N ARG A 171 1.77 3.31 -3.93
CA ARG A 171 0.46 3.93 -4.07
C ARG A 171 0.35 5.08 -3.08
N TRP A 172 -0.16 6.19 -3.57
CA TRP A 172 -0.21 7.46 -2.85
C TRP A 172 -1.65 7.87 -2.58
N ARG A 173 -1.88 8.35 -1.37
CA ARG A 173 -3.18 8.86 -0.94
C ARG A 173 -2.99 10.15 -0.16
N LEU A 174 -3.69 11.20 -0.56
CA LEU A 174 -3.76 12.44 0.22
C LEU A 174 -4.47 12.17 1.55
N GLN A 175 -3.87 12.66 2.64
CA GLN A 175 -4.39 12.63 4.00
C GLN A 175 -4.78 14.05 4.40
N PRO A 176 -6.07 14.41 4.40
CA PRO A 176 -6.54 15.68 4.98
C PRO A 176 -5.93 15.95 6.37
N ARG A 177 -5.76 17.23 6.72
CA ARG A 177 -5.31 17.62 8.06
C ARG A 177 -6.47 17.51 9.06
N ARG A 178 -6.79 16.27 9.43
CA ARG A 178 -7.75 15.93 10.49
C ARG A 178 -7.06 15.01 11.48
N ALA A 179 -7.38 15.20 12.76
CA ALA A 179 -6.97 14.29 13.82
C ALA A 179 -7.71 12.96 13.65
N CYS A 180 -7.02 11.87 13.95
CA CYS A 180 -7.61 10.54 13.98
C CYS A 180 -7.79 10.05 15.42
N SER A 181 -8.63 9.03 15.56
CA SER A 181 -8.86 8.30 16.80
C SER A 181 -9.29 6.88 16.45
N ALA A 182 -9.50 6.04 17.48
CA ALA A 182 -10.03 4.69 17.26
C ALA A 182 -11.39 4.72 16.52
N SER A 183 -12.23 5.73 16.76
CA SER A 183 -13.53 5.86 16.10
C SER A 183 -13.44 6.28 14.63
N THR A 184 -12.27 6.77 14.17
CA THR A 184 -12.01 6.95 12.73
C THR A 184 -12.15 5.62 11.97
N LEU A 185 -11.98 4.48 12.65
CA LEU A 185 -12.13 3.15 12.07
C LEU A 185 -13.58 2.62 12.11
N ASP A 186 -14.50 3.20 12.89
CA ASP A 186 -15.82 2.61 13.17
C ASP A 186 -16.67 2.36 11.93
N GLY A 187 -17.03 1.11 11.66
CA GLY A 187 -17.93 0.68 10.58
C GLY A 187 -17.50 -0.63 9.92
N VAL A 188 -18.10 -0.95 8.77
CA VAL A 188 -17.75 -2.15 8.00
C VAL A 188 -16.71 -1.79 6.94
N MET A 189 -15.63 -2.56 6.92
CA MET A 189 -14.55 -2.41 5.95
C MET A 189 -14.31 -3.69 5.19
N VAL A 190 -13.95 -3.55 3.92
CA VAL A 190 -13.50 -4.63 3.05
C VAL A 190 -12.24 -4.19 2.35
N GLY A 191 -11.29 -5.11 2.19
CA GLY A 191 -10.03 -4.75 1.58
C GLY A 191 -9.20 -5.93 1.15
N PRO A 192 -8.49 -5.82 0.01
CA PRO A 192 -7.44 -6.76 -0.32
C PRO A 192 -6.22 -6.49 0.56
N GLY A 193 -5.43 -7.55 0.71
CA GLY A 193 -4.07 -7.46 1.12
C GLY A 193 -3.22 -8.44 0.34
N ASN A 194 -1.93 -8.23 0.41
CA ASN A 194 -0.96 -9.05 -0.28
C ASN A 194 0.36 -8.97 0.47
N GLY A 195 1.20 -9.96 0.23
CA GLY A 195 2.48 -10.02 0.88
C GLY A 195 3.20 -11.31 0.55
N PHE A 196 4.01 -11.73 1.49
CA PHE A 196 4.73 -12.98 1.44
C PHE A 196 4.59 -13.70 2.77
N ALA A 197 4.71 -15.02 2.74
CA ALA A 197 4.87 -15.84 3.93
C ALA A 197 6.14 -16.67 3.80
N TRP A 198 6.88 -16.82 4.89
CA TRP A 198 8.00 -17.73 4.99
C TRP A 198 7.48 -19.14 5.24
N THR A 199 7.83 -20.08 4.36
CA THR A 199 7.38 -21.48 4.45
C THR A 199 8.42 -22.41 5.09
N GLY A 200 9.40 -21.84 5.79
CA GLY A 200 10.52 -22.56 6.40
C GLY A 200 11.79 -22.53 5.56
N SER A 201 11.67 -22.55 4.23
CA SER A 201 12.81 -22.55 3.29
C SER A 201 12.78 -21.43 2.25
N ARG A 202 11.60 -20.85 1.98
CA ARG A 202 11.43 -19.82 0.96
C ARG A 202 10.33 -18.84 1.31
N TRP A 203 10.36 -17.70 0.63
CA TRP A 203 9.26 -16.75 0.60
C TRP A 203 8.25 -17.16 -0.49
N ALA A 204 7.00 -17.40 -0.08
CA ALA A 204 5.89 -17.67 -0.98
C ALA A 204 4.93 -16.48 -1.03
N PRO A 205 4.33 -16.15 -2.20
CA PRO A 205 3.31 -15.12 -2.29
C PRO A 205 2.11 -15.44 -1.40
N LEU A 206 1.62 -14.42 -0.70
CA LEU A 206 0.42 -14.45 0.12
C LEU A 206 -0.59 -13.46 -0.46
N ALA A 207 -1.76 -13.93 -0.85
CA ALA A 207 -2.91 -13.10 -1.16
C ALA A 207 -3.92 -13.19 -0.02
N LEU A 208 -4.58 -12.09 0.32
CA LEU A 208 -5.65 -12.10 1.31
C LEU A 208 -6.73 -11.07 0.98
N ILE A 209 -7.95 -11.33 1.43
CA ILE A 209 -9.07 -10.37 1.44
C ILE A 209 -9.70 -10.46 2.83
N GLN A 210 -10.06 -9.31 3.39
CA GLN A 210 -10.70 -9.27 4.70
C GLN A 210 -11.99 -8.47 4.64
N ARG A 211 -12.98 -8.94 5.40
CA ARG A 211 -14.13 -8.14 5.84
C ARG A 211 -14.02 -7.95 7.34
N GLN A 212 -14.09 -6.70 7.78
CA GLN A 212 -13.92 -6.29 9.17
C GLN A 212 -15.10 -5.44 9.61
N THR A 213 -15.55 -5.61 10.84
CA THR A 213 -16.46 -4.70 11.54
C THR A 213 -15.72 -4.09 12.70
N TRP A 214 -15.70 -2.77 12.74
CA TRP A 214 -14.96 -1.97 13.70
C TRP A 214 -15.89 -1.17 14.59
N GLN A 215 -15.58 -1.11 15.88
CA GLN A 215 -16.27 -0.25 16.84
C GLN A 215 -15.35 0.08 18.02
N GLY A 216 -15.08 1.37 18.27
CA GLY A 216 -14.26 1.81 19.40
C GLY A 216 -12.84 1.21 19.39
N GLY A 217 -12.30 0.95 18.20
CA GLY A 217 -11.01 0.28 18.03
C GLY A 217 -11.04 -1.25 18.18
N ALA A 218 -12.14 -1.84 18.63
CA ALA A 218 -12.32 -3.28 18.57
C ALA A 218 -12.63 -3.70 17.13
N VAL A 219 -12.16 -4.89 16.73
CA VAL A 219 -12.43 -5.45 15.41
C VAL A 219 -12.85 -6.91 15.51
N VAL A 220 -13.85 -7.28 14.73
CA VAL A 220 -14.17 -8.67 14.41
C VAL A 220 -14.22 -8.83 12.90
N GLY A 221 -13.79 -9.97 12.38
CA GLY A 221 -13.70 -10.14 10.95
C GLY A 221 -13.50 -11.56 10.48
N VAL A 222 -13.48 -11.69 9.16
CA VAL A 222 -13.14 -12.92 8.44
C VAL A 222 -12.08 -12.58 7.41
N ALA A 223 -11.07 -13.43 7.32
CA ALA A 223 -10.02 -13.37 6.31
C ALA A 223 -10.13 -14.58 5.39
N VAL A 224 -10.07 -14.32 4.09
CA VAL A 224 -9.82 -15.34 3.07
C VAL A 224 -8.36 -15.15 2.64
N THR A 225 -7.57 -16.22 2.67
CA THR A 225 -6.15 -16.17 2.29
C THR A 225 -5.85 -17.24 1.26
N SER A 226 -4.87 -16.97 0.40
CA SER A 226 -4.26 -17.95 -0.50
C SER A 226 -2.75 -17.91 -0.33
N LEU A 227 -2.18 -19.05 0.04
CA LEU A 227 -0.74 -19.26 0.17
C LEU A 227 -0.35 -20.46 -0.69
N GLU A 228 0.55 -20.25 -1.64
CA GLU A 228 0.96 -21.30 -2.60
C GLU A 228 -0.23 -21.96 -3.32
N GLY A 229 -1.26 -21.17 -3.63
CA GLY A 229 -2.50 -21.63 -4.27
C GLY A 229 -3.49 -22.33 -3.33
N LYS A 230 -3.13 -22.55 -2.06
CA LYS A 230 -4.02 -23.15 -1.06
C LYS A 230 -4.83 -22.07 -0.35
N GLY A 231 -6.14 -22.14 -0.53
CA GLY A 231 -7.10 -21.25 0.11
C GLY A 231 -7.37 -21.62 1.56
N SER A 232 -7.57 -20.62 2.43
CA SER A 232 -8.12 -20.84 3.76
C SER A 232 -9.00 -19.67 4.19
N VAL A 233 -9.98 -19.95 5.06
CA VAL A 233 -10.87 -18.96 5.64
C VAL A 233 -10.72 -19.02 7.16
N SER A 234 -10.56 -17.87 7.80
CA SER A 234 -10.42 -17.79 9.26
C SER A 234 -11.13 -16.57 9.82
N ALA A 235 -11.93 -16.79 10.87
CA ALA A 235 -12.46 -15.71 11.70
C ALA A 235 -11.35 -15.17 12.61
N PHE A 236 -11.44 -13.88 12.94
CA PHE A 236 -10.53 -13.24 13.87
C PHE A 236 -11.22 -12.14 14.67
N ARG A 237 -10.61 -11.80 15.80
CA ARG A 237 -10.95 -10.63 16.62
C ARG A 237 -9.71 -9.84 16.95
N GLY A 238 -9.83 -8.59 17.35
CA GLY A 238 -8.67 -7.78 17.68
C GLY A 238 -9.01 -6.42 18.27
N GLN A 239 -7.95 -5.65 18.49
CA GLN A 239 -7.99 -4.30 18.99
C GLN A 239 -6.95 -3.44 18.25
N ALA A 240 -7.29 -2.18 18.04
CA ALA A 240 -6.38 -1.16 17.57
C ALA A 240 -6.32 0.03 18.53
N SER A 241 -5.17 0.69 18.54
CA SER A 241 -5.00 2.06 19.01
C SER A 241 -4.69 2.96 17.82
N VAL A 242 -5.20 4.19 17.83
CA VAL A 242 -4.96 5.19 16.77
C VAL A 242 -4.68 6.52 17.45
N GLU A 243 -3.54 7.10 17.12
CA GLU A 243 -3.09 8.41 17.56
C GLU A 243 -3.73 9.52 16.71
N GLU A 244 -3.68 10.77 17.18
CA GLU A 244 -4.12 11.94 16.41
C GLU A 244 -3.39 12.09 15.07
N SER A 245 -2.16 11.58 15.01
CA SER A 245 -1.32 11.51 13.81
C SER A 245 -1.87 10.56 12.74
N CYS A 246 -2.93 9.80 13.03
CA CYS A 246 -3.49 8.70 12.24
C CYS A 246 -2.65 7.44 12.21
N LEU A 247 -1.49 7.42 12.87
CA LEU A 247 -0.70 6.22 13.08
C LEU A 247 -1.33 5.38 14.20
N GLY A 248 -1.21 4.06 14.09
CA GLY A 248 -1.80 3.16 15.05
C GLY A 248 -1.11 1.81 15.13
N THR A 249 -1.51 1.04 16.14
CA THR A 249 -1.13 -0.35 16.29
C THR A 249 -2.34 -1.25 16.16
N LEU A 250 -2.11 -2.48 15.70
CA LEU A 250 -3.13 -3.49 15.50
C LEU A 250 -2.68 -4.80 16.13
N ARG A 251 -3.55 -5.40 16.94
CA ARG A 251 -3.40 -6.76 17.43
C ARG A 251 -4.66 -7.55 17.12
N GLN A 252 -4.51 -8.62 16.36
CA GLN A 252 -5.57 -9.56 16.02
C GLN A 252 -5.24 -10.95 16.56
N GLN A 253 -6.24 -11.77 16.78
CA GLN A 253 -6.14 -13.18 17.11
C GLN A 253 -7.08 -13.95 16.20
N ASP A 254 -6.55 -14.94 15.48
CA ASP A 254 -7.36 -15.82 14.64
C ASP A 254 -8.03 -16.95 15.44
N ALA A 255 -8.90 -17.72 14.79
CA ALA A 255 -9.61 -18.84 15.41
C ALA A 255 -8.69 -19.96 15.93
N ALA A 256 -7.44 -20.04 15.43
CA ALA A 256 -6.43 -20.97 15.93
C ALA A 256 -5.63 -20.39 17.11
N GLY A 257 -6.02 -19.22 17.63
CA GLY A 257 -5.37 -18.54 18.74
C GLY A 257 -4.09 -17.80 18.36
N ARG A 258 -3.70 -17.78 17.07
CA ARG A 258 -2.46 -17.12 16.62
C ARG A 258 -2.65 -15.62 16.68
N THR A 259 -1.71 -14.95 17.36
CA THR A 259 -1.71 -13.49 17.46
C THR A 259 -1.00 -12.88 16.26
N ILE A 260 -1.68 -11.95 15.60
CA ILE A 260 -1.18 -11.18 14.47
C ILE A 260 -1.03 -9.73 14.91
N THR A 261 0.20 -9.21 14.94
CA THR A 261 0.49 -7.79 15.19
C THR A 261 0.78 -7.03 13.90
N GLY A 262 0.46 -5.73 13.91
CA GLY A 262 0.72 -4.80 12.81
C GLY A 262 0.74 -3.35 13.27
N VAL A 263 1.17 -2.48 12.35
CA VAL A 263 0.97 -1.03 12.43
C VAL A 263 -0.02 -0.61 11.36
N LEU A 264 -0.74 0.49 11.58
CA LEU A 264 -1.70 1.01 10.63
C LEU A 264 -1.60 2.53 10.47
N VAL A 265 -2.12 3.01 9.35
CA VAL A 265 -2.43 4.43 9.11
C VAL A 265 -3.90 4.53 8.76
N ALA A 266 -4.69 5.13 9.65
CA ALA A 266 -6.09 5.44 9.38
C ALA A 266 -6.19 6.50 8.26
N HIS A 267 -7.19 6.39 7.39
CA HIS A 267 -7.51 7.49 6.50
C HIS A 267 -8.22 8.56 7.31
N SER A 268 -7.64 9.76 7.37
CA SER A 268 -8.15 10.91 8.13
C SER A 268 -9.50 11.45 7.63
N ASP A 269 -9.95 11.01 6.46
CA ASP A 269 -11.31 11.23 5.94
C ASP A 269 -12.32 10.16 6.41
N GLY A 270 -11.86 9.19 7.21
CA GLY A 270 -12.66 8.07 7.71
C GLY A 270 -12.96 7.00 6.66
N SER A 271 -12.40 7.06 5.45
CA SER A 271 -12.79 6.13 4.37
C SER A 271 -12.19 4.72 4.50
N GLY A 272 -11.34 4.45 5.49
CA GLY A 272 -10.61 3.19 5.59
C GLY A 272 -9.27 3.32 6.32
N PHE A 273 -8.36 2.39 6.06
CA PHE A 273 -6.99 2.44 6.55
C PHE A 273 -6.06 1.56 5.70
N ALA A 274 -4.75 1.75 5.86
CA ALA A 274 -3.74 0.80 5.41
C ALA A 274 -3.00 0.21 6.61
N ALA A 275 -2.64 -1.06 6.57
CA ALA A 275 -1.90 -1.72 7.65
C ALA A 275 -0.77 -2.60 7.14
N LEU A 276 0.33 -2.63 7.90
CA LEU A 276 1.50 -3.46 7.67
C LEU A 276 1.61 -4.48 8.80
N ARG A 277 1.63 -5.77 8.47
CA ARG A 277 1.91 -6.83 9.45
C ARG A 277 3.37 -6.76 9.92
N THR A 278 3.56 -6.85 11.24
CA THR A 278 4.86 -6.77 11.89
C THR A 278 5.37 -8.12 12.41
N GLN A 279 4.81 -9.24 11.97
CA GLN A 279 5.41 -10.57 12.23
C GLN A 279 6.53 -10.89 11.24
N PRO A 280 7.59 -11.61 11.68
CA PRO A 280 8.76 -11.95 10.86
C PRO A 280 8.41 -12.77 9.64
N ASP A 281 7.49 -13.72 9.78
CA ASP A 281 7.32 -14.74 8.76
C ASP A 281 6.16 -14.42 7.81
N GLN A 282 5.48 -13.28 7.96
CA GLN A 282 4.33 -12.90 7.12
C GLN A 282 4.23 -11.38 6.86
N PRO A 283 5.21 -10.75 6.18
CA PRO A 283 5.08 -9.38 5.70
C PRO A 283 3.86 -9.28 4.77
N ALA A 284 2.86 -8.51 5.18
CA ALA A 284 1.69 -8.24 4.34
C ALA A 284 1.20 -6.81 4.54
N LEU A 285 0.77 -6.19 3.44
CA LEU A 285 0.04 -4.93 3.45
C LEU A 285 -1.45 -5.23 3.25
N LEU A 286 -2.28 -4.57 4.05
CA LEU A 286 -3.73 -4.54 3.92
C LEU A 286 -4.15 -3.14 3.51
N LEU A 287 -5.05 -3.04 2.53
CA LEU A 287 -5.66 -1.80 2.10
C LEU A 287 -7.16 -1.94 2.31
N MET A 288 -7.68 -1.30 3.36
CA MET A 288 -9.06 -1.45 3.79
C MET A 288 -9.88 -0.22 3.40
N GLU A 289 -11.06 -0.45 2.85
CA GLU A 289 -12.01 0.58 2.47
C GLU A 289 -13.31 0.40 3.25
N ARG A 290 -13.86 1.51 3.73
CA ARG A 290 -15.17 1.53 4.39
C ARG A 290 -16.25 1.34 3.33
N VAL A 291 -17.11 0.35 3.57
CA VAL A 291 -18.24 0.01 2.68
C VAL A 291 -19.59 0.19 3.37
N GLY A 292 -19.62 0.43 4.68
CA GLY A 292 -20.87 0.67 5.40
C GLY A 292 -20.66 1.15 6.84
N PRO A 293 -21.75 1.60 7.49
CA PRO A 293 -21.73 1.98 8.91
C PRO A 293 -21.55 0.76 9.81
N VAL A 294 -21.40 1.00 11.12
CA VAL A 294 -21.44 -0.08 12.13
C VAL A 294 -22.84 -0.73 12.08
N PRO A 295 -22.96 -2.06 11.98
CA PRO A 295 -24.26 -2.72 12.07
C PRO A 295 -24.88 -2.45 13.44
N PRO A 296 -26.21 -2.26 13.54
CA PRO A 296 -26.85 -2.16 14.84
C PRO A 296 -26.55 -3.43 15.65
N SER A 297 -26.26 -3.26 16.93
CA SER A 297 -26.15 -4.38 17.86
C SER A 297 -27.45 -5.17 17.79
N ALA A 298 -27.38 -6.50 17.59
CA ALA A 298 -28.57 -7.32 17.74
C ALA A 298 -29.16 -7.05 19.13
N PRO A 299 -30.49 -6.91 19.27
CA PRO A 299 -31.10 -6.84 20.59
C PRO A 299 -30.61 -8.05 21.39
N GLY A 300 -30.11 -7.80 22.60
CA GLY A 300 -29.68 -8.88 23.50
C GLY A 300 -30.86 -9.83 23.78
N PRO A 301 -30.57 -11.10 24.10
CA PRO A 301 -31.60 -12.06 24.50
C PRO A 301 -32.39 -11.58 25.73
#